data_AF-A0A8H7CCV3-F1
#
_entry.id   AF-A0A8H7CCV3-F1
#
_cell.length_a   1.000
_cell.length_b   1.000
_cell.length_c   1.000
_cell.angle_alpha   90.00
_cell.angle_beta   90.00
_cell.angle_gamma   90.00
#
_symmetry.space_group_name_H-M   'P 1'
#
loop_
_entity.id
_entity.type
_entity.pdbx_description
1 polymer ?
#
loop_
_entity_poly.entity_id
_entity_poly.type
_entity_poly.pdbx_seq_one_letter_code
_entity_poly.pdbx_strand_id
1 'polypeptide(L)'
;MLFLKTSVLFLASLLAVASAAPNTASPVDKDANNVAEREHTRVILYSVAFNGGAYTKGELPIGPGAGARLFTVLIQPGFTVPRGGYNIWKMYKEGTDQYTFIQEARGAKLLVSPKTGNLVTAYSPPPAVFALESAGKGQWVFKLPNSDRVAEVIPDEPTEDDMYPPAHINFRPANGNITQRWNILELVDGSDWKTKPWHPQN
;
A
#
# COMPACT_ATOMS: atom_id res chain seq x y z
N MET A 1 59.64 -3.43 -68.08
CA MET A 1 58.78 -2.37 -68.64
C MET A 1 57.35 -2.68 -68.22
N LEU A 2 56.74 -1.86 -67.34
CA LEU A 2 55.76 -0.81 -67.70
C LEU A 2 54.59 -1.39 -68.54
N PHE A 3 53.31 -1.25 -68.23
CA PHE A 3 52.52 -0.42 -67.32
C PHE A 3 51.13 -1.09 -67.26
N LEU A 4 50.45 -1.08 -66.10
CA LEU A 4 48.98 -1.12 -66.11
C LEU A 4 48.45 0.07 -65.33
N LYS A 5 47.70 0.91 -66.04
CA LYS A 5 47.03 2.12 -65.60
C LYS A 5 45.69 1.78 -64.95
N THR A 6 45.45 2.38 -63.77
CA THR A 6 44.19 2.94 -63.20
C THR A 6 42.92 2.07 -63.21
N SER A 7 42.22 1.93 -62.07
CA SER A 7 41.52 3.07 -61.46
C SER A 7 41.29 2.94 -59.95
N VAL A 8 41.22 4.12 -59.34
CA VAL A 8 41.14 4.46 -57.92
C VAL A 8 39.76 4.11 -57.34
N LEU A 9 39.75 3.44 -56.18
CA LEU A 9 38.67 3.58 -55.21
C LEU A 9 39.23 4.23 -53.95
N PHE A 10 38.87 5.49 -53.75
CA PHE A 10 38.91 6.16 -52.46
C PHE A 10 37.56 5.91 -51.80
N LEU A 11 37.52 5.32 -50.60
CA LEU A 11 36.50 5.68 -49.61
C LEU A 11 37.05 5.41 -48.21
N ALA A 12 36.85 6.41 -47.35
CA ALA A 12 37.52 6.63 -46.09
C ALA A 12 37.13 5.63 -45.00
N SER A 13 38.13 5.24 -44.20
CA SER A 13 37.97 4.55 -42.93
C SER A 13 37.24 5.45 -41.93
N LEU A 14 35.99 5.12 -41.56
CA LEU A 14 35.38 5.61 -40.32
C LEU A 14 35.73 4.62 -39.21
N LEU A 15 36.73 4.98 -38.39
CA LEU A 15 36.79 4.52 -37.00
C LEU A 15 35.58 5.12 -36.29
N ALA A 16 34.50 4.35 -36.14
CA ALA A 16 33.45 4.69 -35.19
C ALA A 16 33.99 4.39 -33.79
N VAL A 17 34.40 5.44 -33.09
CA VAL A 17 34.63 5.46 -31.66
C VAL A 17 33.35 4.94 -31.00
N ALA A 18 33.39 3.75 -30.41
CA ALA A 18 32.36 3.29 -29.49
C ALA A 18 32.47 4.14 -28.21
N SER A 19 32.01 5.38 -28.26
CA SER A 19 31.75 6.17 -27.08
C SER A 19 30.58 5.50 -26.38
N ALA A 20 30.83 4.98 -25.18
CA ALA A 20 29.80 4.50 -24.28
C ALA A 20 28.79 5.64 -24.04
N ALA A 21 27.69 5.60 -24.76
CA ALA A 21 26.55 6.47 -24.49
C ALA A 21 26.01 6.09 -23.11
N PRO A 22 25.76 7.05 -22.20
CA PRO A 22 25.14 6.75 -20.93
C PRO A 22 23.77 6.14 -21.22
N ASN A 23 23.53 4.94 -20.68
CA ASN A 23 22.24 4.26 -20.75
C ASN A 23 21.15 5.25 -20.29
N THR A 24 20.36 5.73 -21.25
CA THR A 24 19.10 6.41 -21.01
C THR A 24 18.13 5.36 -20.47
N ALA A 25 18.20 5.12 -19.17
CA ALA A 25 17.19 4.39 -18.44
C ALA A 25 15.83 5.03 -18.74
N SER A 26 14.92 4.22 -19.29
CA SER A 26 13.53 4.61 -19.53
C SER A 26 12.90 5.11 -18.22
N PRO A 27 11.97 6.09 -18.27
CA PRO A 27 11.30 6.61 -17.06
C PRO A 27 10.45 5.57 -16.31
N VAL A 28 10.34 4.35 -16.81
CA VAL A 28 9.47 3.29 -16.29
C VAL A 28 10.15 2.45 -15.19
N ASP A 29 11.47 2.59 -14.99
CA ASP A 29 12.23 1.72 -14.06
C ASP A 29 12.69 2.40 -12.76
N LYS A 30 12.31 3.67 -12.52
CA LYS A 30 12.62 4.37 -11.27
C LYS A 30 11.58 4.20 -10.16
N ASP A 31 10.34 3.82 -10.49
CA ASP A 31 9.29 3.67 -9.49
C ASP A 31 9.18 2.23 -8.93
N ALA A 32 9.62 1.22 -9.69
CA ALA A 32 9.55 -0.18 -9.27
C ALA A 32 10.76 -0.62 -8.42
N ASN A 33 11.97 -0.13 -8.72
CA ASN A 33 13.20 -0.53 -8.01
C ASN A 33 13.44 0.22 -6.69
N ASN A 34 12.74 1.34 -6.42
CA ASN A 34 12.95 2.12 -5.19
C ASN A 34 12.12 1.66 -3.98
N VAL A 35 11.23 0.68 -4.11
CA VAL A 35 10.39 0.21 -2.99
C VAL A 35 11.07 -0.91 -2.18
N ALA A 36 12.04 -1.63 -2.77
CA ALA A 36 12.74 -2.73 -2.11
C ALA A 36 13.77 -2.26 -1.06
N GLU A 37 14.26 -1.02 -1.15
CA GLU A 37 15.30 -0.47 -0.26
C GLU A 37 14.81 0.64 0.68
N ARG A 38 13.52 1.02 0.60
CA ARG A 38 12.95 2.00 1.54
C ARG A 38 12.75 1.36 2.92
N GLU A 39 13.24 2.04 3.94
CA GLU A 39 12.93 1.70 5.34
C GLU A 39 11.42 1.68 5.53
N HIS A 40 10.95 0.61 6.18
CA HIS A 40 9.54 0.41 6.46
C HIS A 40 9.37 -0.17 7.86
N THR A 41 8.22 0.14 8.44
CA THR A 41 7.77 -0.51 9.67
C THR A 41 6.79 -1.61 9.31
N ARG A 42 6.95 -2.80 9.87
CA ARG A 42 5.97 -3.89 9.72
C ARG A 42 4.89 -3.70 10.77
N VAL A 43 3.64 -3.55 10.35
CA VAL A 43 2.51 -3.22 11.23
C VAL A 43 1.28 -4.09 10.98
N ILE A 44 0.42 -4.14 11.99
CA ILE A 44 -0.93 -4.67 11.93
C ILE A 44 -1.90 -3.51 12.22
N LEU A 45 -2.94 -3.38 11.40
CA LEU A 45 -3.98 -2.36 11.55
C LEU A 45 -5.19 -2.94 12.28
N TYR A 46 -5.62 -2.27 13.34
CA TYR A 46 -6.64 -2.79 14.24
C TYR A 46 -7.72 -1.75 14.55
N SER A 47 -8.98 -2.08 14.27
CA SER A 47 -10.10 -1.18 14.57
C SER A 47 -10.38 -1.17 16.06
N VAL A 48 -10.47 0.03 16.66
CA VAL A 48 -10.78 0.16 18.08
C VAL A 48 -12.23 -0.22 18.38
N ALA A 49 -13.18 0.21 17.54
CA ALA A 49 -14.61 -0.02 17.77
C ALA A 49 -15.01 -1.50 17.80
N PHE A 50 -14.39 -2.30 16.93
CA PHE A 50 -14.77 -3.70 16.75
C PHE A 50 -13.80 -4.67 17.40
N ASN A 51 -12.73 -4.15 18.03
CA ASN A 51 -11.67 -4.96 18.62
C ASN A 51 -11.25 -6.09 17.67
N GLY A 52 -11.03 -5.72 16.40
CA GLY A 52 -10.85 -6.64 15.30
C GLY A 52 -9.70 -6.20 14.38
N GLY A 53 -8.88 -7.17 13.97
CA GLY A 53 -7.85 -6.96 12.98
C GLY A 53 -8.46 -6.69 11.61
N ALA A 54 -7.97 -5.66 10.93
CA ALA A 54 -8.29 -5.49 9.52
C ALA A 54 -7.60 -6.58 8.71
N TYR A 55 -8.35 -7.21 7.82
CA TYR A 55 -7.92 -8.40 7.09
C TYR A 55 -8.46 -8.33 5.67
N THR A 56 -7.73 -8.96 4.75
CA THR A 56 -8.19 -9.15 3.37
C THR A 56 -8.70 -10.57 3.23
N LYS A 57 -10.01 -10.81 3.36
CA LYS A 57 -10.60 -12.14 3.05
C LYS A 57 -11.24 -12.12 1.68
N GLY A 58 -10.84 -13.11 0.87
CA GLY A 58 -11.52 -13.52 -0.35
C GLY A 58 -11.44 -12.48 -1.47
N GLU A 59 -11.51 -12.95 -2.70
CA GLU A 59 -12.08 -12.10 -3.74
C GLU A 59 -13.56 -11.97 -3.38
N LEU A 60 -13.95 -10.84 -2.81
CA LEU A 60 -15.34 -10.44 -2.95
C LEU A 60 -15.61 -10.30 -4.46
N PRO A 61 -16.80 -10.60 -4.99
CA PRO A 61 -17.13 -10.39 -6.40
C PRO A 61 -17.22 -8.89 -6.66
N ILE A 62 -16.07 -8.31 -6.93
CA ILE A 62 -15.87 -6.95 -7.42
C ILE A 62 -15.81 -7.17 -8.90
N GLY A 63 -16.79 -6.60 -9.61
CA GLY A 63 -17.10 -6.88 -11.01
C GLY A 63 -15.89 -7.02 -11.96
N PRO A 64 -16.14 -7.50 -13.19
CA PRO A 64 -15.13 -8.13 -14.02
C PRO A 64 -13.96 -7.20 -14.37
N GLY A 65 -12.74 -7.73 -14.25
CA GLY A 65 -11.51 -7.21 -14.88
C GLY A 65 -10.61 -6.38 -13.94
N ALA A 66 -9.55 -7.01 -13.43
CA ALA A 66 -8.46 -6.42 -12.65
C ALA A 66 -8.88 -5.85 -11.27
N GLY A 67 -9.16 -6.76 -10.33
CA GLY A 67 -9.92 -6.50 -9.10
C GLY A 67 -9.17 -5.81 -7.95
N ALA A 68 -9.70 -4.66 -7.50
CA ALA A 68 -9.35 -4.03 -6.24
C ALA A 68 -10.23 -4.58 -5.11
N ARG A 69 -9.67 -5.26 -4.10
CA ARG A 69 -10.38 -5.93 -2.99
C ARG A 69 -10.80 -4.98 -1.90
N LEU A 70 -12.01 -5.10 -1.36
CA LEU A 70 -12.39 -4.30 -0.18
C LEU A 70 -11.44 -4.62 0.97
N PHE A 71 -10.98 -3.57 1.64
CA PHE A 71 -10.27 -3.71 2.90
C PHE A 71 -11.32 -3.75 4.01
N THR A 72 -11.41 -4.87 4.71
CA THR A 72 -12.51 -5.17 5.63
C THR A 72 -12.02 -5.39 7.05
N VAL A 73 -12.89 -5.09 8.03
CA VAL A 73 -12.66 -5.44 9.44
C VAL A 73 -13.58 -6.60 9.80
N LEU A 74 -13.02 -7.66 10.41
CA LEU A 74 -13.84 -8.76 10.91
C LEU A 74 -14.41 -8.32 12.25
N ILE A 75 -15.74 -8.24 12.34
CA ILE A 75 -16.43 -7.93 13.60
C ILE A 75 -16.61 -9.24 14.37
N GLN A 76 -15.52 -9.78 14.94
CA GLN A 76 -15.61 -10.95 15.81
C GLN A 76 -15.15 -10.60 17.24
N PRO A 77 -16.05 -10.65 18.23
CA PRO A 77 -15.68 -10.48 19.64
C PRO A 77 -14.61 -11.49 20.05
N GLY A 78 -13.46 -11.00 20.53
CA GLY A 78 -12.37 -11.86 21.02
C GLY A 78 -11.51 -12.50 19.94
N PHE A 79 -11.68 -12.12 18.67
CA PHE A 79 -10.81 -12.60 17.60
C PHE A 79 -9.42 -11.97 17.71
N THR A 80 -8.55 -12.71 18.40
CA THR A 80 -7.11 -12.48 18.35
C THR A 80 -6.67 -12.60 16.89
N VAL A 81 -6.15 -11.51 16.34
CA VAL A 81 -5.61 -11.34 14.97
C VAL A 81 -5.23 -12.67 14.30
N PRO A 82 -5.64 -12.98 13.05
CA PRO A 82 -5.08 -14.12 12.34
C PRO A 82 -3.58 -13.85 12.17
N ARG A 83 -2.79 -14.60 12.93
CA ARG A 83 -1.34 -14.44 13.07
C ARG A 83 -0.68 -15.04 11.83
N GLY A 84 -0.47 -14.22 10.79
CA GLY A 84 0.13 -14.65 9.52
C GLY A 84 0.13 -13.53 8.46
N GLY A 85 0.98 -13.70 7.44
CA GLY A 85 1.42 -12.65 6.51
C GLY A 85 0.36 -11.85 5.73
N TYR A 86 -0.90 -12.28 5.72
CA TYR A 86 -1.98 -11.54 5.05
C TYR A 86 -2.50 -10.32 5.83
N ASN A 87 -2.20 -10.22 7.13
CA ASN A 87 -2.61 -9.06 7.95
C ASN A 87 -1.43 -8.14 8.31
N ILE A 88 -0.25 -8.45 7.78
CA ILE A 88 0.97 -7.69 7.99
C ILE A 88 1.13 -6.72 6.82
N TRP A 89 1.32 -5.45 7.18
CA TRP A 89 1.50 -4.34 6.26
C TRP A 89 2.89 -3.75 6.44
N LYS A 90 3.58 -3.52 5.34
CA LYS A 90 4.73 -2.64 5.27
C LYS A 90 4.21 -1.20 5.20
N MET A 91 4.52 -0.43 6.23
CA MET A 91 4.18 0.98 6.36
C MET A 91 5.41 1.82 6.04
N TYR A 92 5.27 2.71 5.05
CA TYR A 92 6.34 3.58 4.58
C TYR A 92 6.00 5.03 4.90
N LYS A 93 6.98 5.82 5.37
CA LYS A 93 6.85 7.26 5.61
C LYS A 93 7.06 7.99 4.28
N GLU A 94 6.08 8.78 3.84
CA GLU A 94 6.14 9.61 2.62
C GLU A 94 6.41 11.08 2.93
N GLY A 95 6.13 11.52 4.17
CA GLY A 95 6.33 12.89 4.62
C GLY A 95 6.03 13.02 6.12
N THR A 96 5.91 14.26 6.60
CA THR A 96 5.46 14.52 7.98
C THR A 96 4.06 13.96 8.18
N ASP A 97 3.93 12.99 9.09
CA ASP A 97 2.70 12.28 9.42
C ASP A 97 1.99 11.60 8.24
N GLN A 98 2.65 11.43 7.09
CA GLN A 98 2.08 10.85 5.88
C GLN A 98 2.67 9.50 5.57
N TYR A 99 1.81 8.51 5.29
CA TYR A 99 2.20 7.12 5.18
C TYR A 99 1.46 6.38 4.07
N THR A 100 2.14 5.40 3.48
CA THR A 100 1.57 4.42 2.55
C THR A 100 1.65 3.01 3.14
N PHE A 101 0.76 2.12 2.68
CA PHE A 101 0.67 0.76 3.20
C PHE A 101 0.67 -0.25 2.06
N ILE A 102 1.55 -1.25 2.15
CA ILE A 102 1.67 -2.35 1.20
C ILE A 102 1.61 -3.67 1.97
N GLN A 103 0.71 -4.57 1.58
CA GLN A 103 0.54 -5.88 2.21
C GLN A 103 1.80 -6.72 2.00
N GLU A 104 2.34 -7.29 3.07
CA GLU A 104 3.62 -7.99 3.03
C GLU A 104 3.58 -9.26 2.18
N ALA A 105 2.55 -10.11 2.36
CA ALA A 105 2.50 -11.41 1.69
C ALA A 105 2.30 -11.34 0.17
N ARG A 106 1.71 -10.26 -0.36
CA ARG A 106 1.32 -10.19 -1.78
C ARG A 106 1.75 -8.91 -2.50
N GLY A 107 2.13 -7.86 -1.78
CA GLY A 107 2.40 -6.56 -2.38
C GLY A 107 1.14 -5.78 -2.78
N ALA A 108 -0.04 -6.18 -2.30
CA ALA A 108 -1.28 -5.42 -2.54
C ALA A 108 -1.20 -4.08 -1.80
N LYS A 109 -1.51 -2.99 -2.49
CA LYS A 109 -1.39 -1.62 -1.97
C LYS A 109 -2.73 -1.15 -1.42
N LEU A 110 -2.71 -0.44 -0.30
CA LEU A 110 -3.91 0.18 0.27
C LEU A 110 -4.28 1.45 -0.51
N LEU A 111 -5.54 1.58 -0.90
CA LEU A 111 -6.04 2.58 -1.85
C LEU A 111 -7.43 3.07 -1.46
N VAL A 112 -7.82 4.23 -1.98
CA VAL A 112 -9.22 4.68 -1.94
C VAL A 112 -9.85 4.43 -3.30
N SER A 113 -10.96 3.70 -3.33
CA SER A 113 -11.73 3.48 -4.55
C SER A 113 -12.27 4.81 -5.07
N PRO A 114 -11.92 5.25 -6.29
CA PRO A 114 -12.47 6.48 -6.86
C PRO A 114 -13.97 6.35 -7.17
N LYS A 115 -14.47 5.12 -7.31
CA LYS A 115 -15.88 4.85 -7.63
C LYS A 115 -16.78 4.89 -6.39
N THR A 116 -16.29 4.39 -5.25
CA THR A 116 -17.12 4.17 -4.06
C THR A 116 -16.66 4.97 -2.85
N GLY A 117 -15.45 5.53 -2.87
CA GLY A 117 -14.82 6.16 -1.70
C GLY A 117 -14.37 5.16 -0.63
N ASN A 118 -14.54 3.86 -0.84
CA ASN A 118 -14.15 2.83 0.12
C ASN A 118 -12.64 2.60 0.12
N LEU A 119 -12.11 2.18 1.26
CA LEU A 119 -10.76 1.68 1.38
C LEU A 119 -10.68 0.28 0.73
N VAL A 120 -9.73 0.11 -0.19
CA VAL A 120 -9.54 -1.09 -0.99
C VAL A 120 -8.06 -1.45 -1.10
N THR A 121 -7.76 -2.64 -1.62
CA THR A 121 -6.43 -3.12 -1.91
C THR A 121 -6.29 -3.47 -3.39
N ALA A 122 -5.25 -3.01 -4.08
CA ALA A 122 -4.99 -3.43 -5.47
C ALA A 122 -3.49 -3.48 -5.78
N TYR A 123 -3.11 -4.13 -6.87
CA TYR A 123 -1.71 -4.31 -7.25
C TYR A 123 -1.18 -3.21 -8.17
N SER A 124 -1.99 -2.74 -9.11
CA SER A 124 -1.50 -1.88 -10.20
C SER A 124 -1.30 -0.41 -9.81
N PRO A 125 -2.31 0.31 -9.25
CA PRO A 125 -2.15 1.74 -8.94
C PRO A 125 -1.06 1.99 -7.88
N PRO A 126 -0.45 3.19 -7.80
CA PRO A 126 0.37 3.61 -6.65
C PRO A 126 -0.46 3.61 -5.36
N PRO A 127 0.12 3.27 -4.19
CA PRO A 127 -0.61 3.28 -2.91
C PRO A 127 -1.17 4.68 -2.60
N ALA A 128 -2.31 4.72 -1.90
CA ALA A 128 -2.82 5.98 -1.38
C ALA A 128 -1.97 6.43 -0.19
N VAL A 129 -1.73 7.74 -0.12
CA VAL A 129 -1.09 8.38 1.02
C VAL A 129 -2.17 8.72 2.05
N PHE A 130 -1.92 8.40 3.31
CA PHE A 130 -2.79 8.74 4.43
C PHE A 130 -2.03 9.60 5.43
N ALA A 131 -2.65 10.67 5.91
CA ALA A 131 -2.16 11.38 7.09
C ALA A 131 -2.62 10.61 8.34
N LEU A 132 -1.70 10.31 9.26
CA LEU A 132 -2.00 9.69 10.54
C LEU A 132 -2.03 10.74 11.64
N GLU A 133 -3.23 11.05 12.11
CA GLU A 133 -3.44 12.01 13.20
C GLU A 133 -3.69 11.28 14.52
N SER A 134 -3.10 11.76 15.62
CA SER A 134 -3.31 11.15 16.93
C SER A 134 -4.74 11.39 17.43
N ALA A 135 -5.42 10.33 17.85
CA ALA A 135 -6.69 10.38 18.59
C ALA A 135 -6.50 10.24 20.11
N GLY A 136 -5.26 10.31 20.60
CA GLY A 136 -4.89 10.12 21.99
C GLY A 136 -4.76 8.65 22.39
N LYS A 137 -4.08 8.39 23.53
CA LYS A 137 -3.87 7.04 24.09
C LYS A 137 -3.25 6.01 23.11
N GLY A 138 -2.38 6.46 22.20
CA GLY A 138 -1.76 5.60 21.18
C GLY A 138 -2.69 5.20 20.03
N GLN A 139 -3.84 5.86 19.90
CA GLN A 139 -4.80 5.64 18.81
C GLN A 139 -4.58 6.66 17.69
N TRP A 140 -4.95 6.27 16.48
CA TRP A 140 -4.72 7.00 15.26
C TRP A 140 -5.98 7.11 14.41
N VAL A 141 -6.04 8.16 13.60
CA VAL A 141 -7.07 8.39 12.60
C VAL A 141 -6.41 8.44 11.24
N PHE A 142 -6.95 7.67 10.29
CA PHE A 142 -6.47 7.63 8.91
C PHE A 142 -7.20 8.71 8.13
N LYS A 143 -6.51 9.78 7.78
CA LYS A 143 -7.09 10.95 7.11
C LYS A 143 -6.62 11.03 5.66
N LEU A 144 -7.52 11.44 4.77
CA LEU A 144 -7.11 11.77 3.40
C LEU A 144 -6.31 13.08 3.40
N PRO A 145 -5.14 13.14 2.74
CA PRO A 145 -4.38 14.38 2.64
C PRO A 145 -5.26 15.52 2.10
N ASN A 146 -5.17 16.69 2.74
CA ASN A 146 -5.93 17.90 2.37
C ASN A 146 -7.47 17.75 2.44
N SER A 147 -7.99 16.80 3.23
CA SER A 147 -9.42 16.65 3.48
C SER A 147 -9.70 16.50 4.97
N ASP A 148 -10.90 16.87 5.41
CA ASP A 148 -11.43 16.62 6.76
C ASP A 148 -12.00 15.20 6.95
N ARG A 149 -11.93 14.37 5.90
CA ARG A 149 -12.47 13.02 5.90
C ARG A 149 -11.48 12.00 6.42
N VAL A 150 -11.99 11.12 7.27
CA VAL A 150 -11.24 10.09 7.98
C VAL A 150 -11.87 8.72 7.79
N ALA A 151 -11.05 7.68 7.82
CA ALA A 151 -11.49 6.30 7.64
C ALA A 151 -12.38 5.87 8.80
N GLU A 152 -13.64 5.58 8.49
CA GLU A 152 -14.64 5.07 9.43
C GLU A 152 -15.00 3.63 9.05
N VAL A 153 -14.95 2.74 10.04
CA VAL A 153 -15.42 1.36 9.90
C VAL A 153 -16.93 1.34 10.00
N ILE A 154 -17.59 0.86 8.95
CA ILE A 154 -19.05 0.81 8.82
C ILE A 154 -19.44 -0.67 8.67
N PRO A 155 -20.15 -1.24 9.66
CA PRO A 155 -20.71 -2.59 9.53
C PRO A 155 -21.60 -2.69 8.30
N ASP A 156 -21.46 -3.76 7.53
CA ASP A 156 -22.43 -4.11 6.50
C ASP A 156 -23.74 -4.59 7.15
N GLU A 157 -24.83 -4.52 6.39
CA GLU A 157 -26.09 -5.10 6.82
C GLU A 157 -25.93 -6.63 6.95
N PRO A 158 -26.35 -7.23 8.07
CA PRO A 158 -26.28 -8.67 8.25
C PRO A 158 -27.16 -9.38 7.23
N THR A 159 -26.62 -10.43 6.60
CA THR A 159 -27.43 -11.38 5.82
C THR A 159 -27.88 -12.54 6.72
N GLU A 160 -28.89 -13.31 6.32
CA GLU A 160 -29.40 -14.47 7.10
C GLU A 160 -28.30 -15.50 7.43
N ASP A 161 -27.24 -15.56 6.63
CA ASP A 161 -26.11 -16.48 6.79
C ASP A 161 -24.92 -15.87 7.58
N ASP A 162 -24.92 -14.55 7.79
CA ASP A 162 -23.79 -13.84 8.41
C ASP A 162 -23.99 -13.71 9.92
N MET A 163 -23.43 -14.66 10.67
CA MET A 163 -23.31 -14.54 12.14
C MET A 163 -22.49 -13.29 12.55
N TYR A 164 -21.62 -12.79 11.68
CA TYR A 164 -20.82 -11.57 11.85
C TYR A 164 -20.61 -10.89 10.49
N PRO A 165 -21.40 -9.88 10.11
CA PRO A 165 -21.23 -9.22 8.83
C PRO A 165 -19.85 -8.56 8.74
N PRO A 166 -19.23 -8.53 7.55
CA PRO A 166 -18.03 -7.75 7.33
C PRO A 166 -18.33 -6.27 7.58
N ALA A 167 -17.28 -5.49 7.88
CA ALA A 167 -17.37 -4.04 7.84
C ALA A 167 -16.50 -3.50 6.71
N HIS A 168 -17.09 -2.65 5.88
CA HIS A 168 -16.33 -1.85 4.93
C HIS A 168 -15.82 -0.57 5.61
N ILE A 169 -14.87 0.09 4.96
CA ILE A 169 -14.29 1.32 5.46
C ILE A 169 -14.52 2.41 4.42
N ASN A 170 -15.11 3.52 4.84
CA ASN A 170 -15.34 4.69 3.99
C ASN A 170 -14.80 5.94 4.69
N PHE A 171 -14.47 6.96 3.91
CA PHE A 171 -13.98 8.22 4.44
C PHE A 171 -15.15 9.14 4.77
N ARG A 172 -15.33 9.52 6.03
CA ARG A 172 -16.42 10.40 6.49
C ARG A 172 -15.85 11.58 7.26
N PRO A 173 -16.58 12.71 7.39
CA PRO A 173 -16.13 13.81 8.23
C PRO A 173 -15.74 13.33 9.64
N ALA A 174 -14.63 13.82 10.15
CA ALA A 174 -14.18 13.49 11.49
C ALA A 174 -15.24 13.90 12.54
N ASN A 175 -15.66 12.95 13.36
CA ASN A 175 -16.65 13.16 14.42
C ASN A 175 -16.17 12.65 15.79
N GLY A 176 -14.95 12.10 15.86
CA GLY A 176 -14.33 11.60 17.08
C GLY A 176 -14.86 10.24 17.54
N ASN A 177 -15.75 9.60 16.78
CA ASN A 177 -16.30 8.29 17.10
C ASN A 177 -15.18 7.23 17.13
N ILE A 178 -15.35 6.25 18.00
CA ILE A 178 -14.44 5.10 18.14
C ILE A 178 -14.35 4.27 16.85
N THR A 179 -15.36 4.33 15.97
CA THR A 179 -15.38 3.72 14.63
C THR A 179 -14.37 4.35 13.66
N GLN A 180 -13.86 5.55 13.97
CA GLN A 180 -12.85 6.27 13.19
C GLN A 180 -11.43 6.06 13.73
N ARG A 181 -11.28 5.28 14.81
CA ARG A 181 -10.01 5.12 15.53
C ARG A 181 -9.38 3.77 15.30
N TRP A 182 -8.06 3.79 15.22
CA TRP A 182 -7.23 2.65 14.88
C TRP A 182 -6.08 2.52 15.87
N ASN A 183 -5.79 1.28 16.29
CA ASN A 183 -4.50 0.94 16.87
C ASN A 183 -3.58 0.47 15.73
N ILE A 184 -2.36 0.99 15.70
CA ILE A 184 -1.30 0.53 14.80
C ILE A 184 -0.31 -0.22 15.67
N LEU A 185 -0.14 -1.51 15.39
CA LEU A 185 0.70 -2.41 16.17
C LEU A 185 1.94 -2.76 15.36
N GLU A 186 3.12 -2.33 15.82
CA GLU A 186 4.42 -2.64 15.20
C GLU A 186 4.89 -4.03 15.61
N LEU A 187 5.38 -4.81 14.66
CA LEU A 187 6.01 -6.11 14.91
C LEU A 187 7.40 -5.93 15.52
N VAL A 188 7.67 -6.68 16.60
CA VAL A 188 8.94 -6.63 17.34
C VAL A 188 9.84 -7.79 16.91
N ASP A 189 11.13 -7.50 16.70
CA ASP A 189 12.16 -8.50 16.36
C ASP A 189 11.85 -9.33 15.11
N GLY A 190 11.09 -8.77 14.16
CA GLY A 190 10.64 -9.47 12.96
C GLY A 190 9.64 -10.61 13.24
N SER A 191 9.19 -10.77 14.49
CA SER A 191 8.24 -11.80 14.89
C SER A 191 6.80 -11.36 14.64
N ASP A 192 6.06 -12.14 13.85
CA ASP A 192 4.62 -11.95 13.61
C ASP A 192 3.78 -12.14 14.89
N TRP A 193 4.41 -12.54 16.00
CA TRP A 193 3.78 -12.92 17.25
C TRP A 193 3.91 -11.88 18.36
N LYS A 194 4.89 -10.98 18.25
CA LYS A 194 5.16 -9.94 19.26
C LYS A 194 4.88 -8.58 18.67
N THR A 195 4.04 -7.81 19.34
CA THR A 195 3.68 -6.46 18.93
C THR A 195 3.89 -5.45 20.04
N LYS A 196 4.09 -4.20 19.65
CA LYS A 196 4.02 -3.02 20.53
C LYS A 196 3.19 -1.92 19.85
N PRO A 197 2.61 -0.97 20.58
CA PRO A 197 2.03 0.22 19.97
C PRO A 197 3.08 0.94 19.10
N TRP A 198 2.70 1.26 17.87
CA TRP A 198 3.54 2.07 17.00
C TRP A 198 3.49 3.54 17.41
N HIS A 199 4.64 4.20 17.29
CA HIS A 199 4.81 5.64 17.49
C HIS A 199 5.59 6.23 16.30
N PRO A 200 5.24 7.45 15.83
CA PRO A 200 5.99 8.11 14.78
C PRO A 200 7.45 8.27 15.18
N GLN A 201 8.35 7.90 14.29
CA GLN A 201 9.77 8.19 14.46
C GLN A 201 10.00 9.64 14.02
N ASN A 202 10.55 10.45 14.92
CA ASN A 202 10.92 11.85 14.70
C ASN A 202 11.99 11.96 13.62
#